data_AF-A0A6A0AAA1-F1
#
_entry.id   AF-A0A6A0AAA1-F1
#
_cell.length_a   1.000
_cell.length_b   1.000
_cell.length_c   1.000
_cell.angle_alpha   90.00
_cell.angle_beta   90.00
_cell.angle_gamma   90.00
#
_symmetry.space_group_name_H-M   'P 1'
#
loop_
_entity.id
_entity.type
_entity.pdbx_description
1 polymer ?
#
loop_
_entity_poly.entity_id
_entity_poly.type
_entity_poly.pdbx_seq_one_letter_code
_entity_poly.pdbx_strand_id
1 'polypeptide(L)'
;MARRGLSSTALTACFAGPLFNMLLSLALGFSAHFAKEGVSRAAVVLTPDLILGCVCLVGYNLVVAAVGLLNKNMLPKRFYLFARSWYALYLAAAAYMGLREWVAA
;
A
#
# COMPACT_ATOMS: atom_id res chain seq x y z
N MET A 1 -18.57 9.88 -8.34
CA MET A 1 -18.66 10.40 -6.95
C MET A 1 -17.80 11.64 -6.72
N ALA A 2 -16.50 11.63 -7.08
CA ALA A 2 -15.62 12.80 -6.90
C ALA A 2 -16.12 14.10 -7.58
N ARG A 3 -16.72 14.01 -8.79
CA ARG A 3 -17.32 15.16 -9.50
C ARG A 3 -18.61 15.71 -8.85
N ARG A 4 -19.19 15.00 -7.87
CA ARG A 4 -20.40 15.38 -7.13
C ARG A 4 -20.10 15.91 -5.73
N GLY A 5 -18.86 16.31 -5.44
CA GLY A 5 -18.44 16.82 -4.11
C GLY A 5 -18.15 15.75 -3.05
N LEU A 6 -18.40 14.48 -3.36
CA LEU A 6 -18.14 13.33 -2.47
C LEU A 6 -16.73 12.76 -2.66
N SER A 7 -15.71 13.63 -2.67
CA SER A 7 -14.32 13.24 -2.92
C SER A 7 -13.74 12.36 -1.80
N SER A 8 -14.05 12.66 -0.54
CA SER A 8 -13.61 11.88 0.62
C SER A 8 -14.19 10.46 0.58
N THR A 9 -15.50 10.32 0.34
CA THR A 9 -16.16 9.01 0.20
C THR A 9 -15.62 8.19 -0.98
N ALA A 10 -15.31 8.86 -2.11
CA ALA A 10 -14.70 8.20 -3.25
C ALA A 10 -13.29 7.66 -2.92
N LEU A 11 -12.48 8.43 -2.19
CA LEU A 11 -11.17 7.98 -1.73
C LEU A 11 -11.30 6.77 -0.79
N THR A 12 -12.17 6.84 0.22
CA THR A 12 -12.41 5.73 1.15
C THR A 12 -12.84 4.46 0.41
N ALA A 13 -13.75 4.56 -0.56
CA ALA A 13 -14.17 3.40 -1.36
C ALA A 13 -13.02 2.79 -2.17
N CYS A 14 -12.14 3.62 -2.74
CA CYS A 14 -10.97 3.15 -3.48
C CYS A 14 -9.90 2.50 -2.60
N PHE A 15 -9.78 2.88 -1.32
CA PHE A 15 -8.83 2.29 -0.39
C PHE A 15 -9.39 1.08 0.36
N ALA A 16 -10.66 1.11 0.77
CA ALA A 16 -11.25 0.11 1.63
C ALA A 16 -11.27 -1.29 1.00
N GLY A 17 -11.65 -1.39 -0.28
CA GLY A 17 -11.72 -2.68 -0.99
C GLY A 17 -10.36 -3.38 -1.08
N PRO A 18 -9.32 -2.74 -1.68
CA PRO A 18 -7.99 -3.32 -1.76
C PRO A 18 -7.37 -3.65 -0.40
N LEU A 19 -7.54 -2.77 0.58
CA LEU A 19 -6.99 -2.97 1.92
C LEU A 19 -7.66 -4.14 2.65
N PHE A 20 -8.99 -4.26 2.53
CA PHE A 20 -9.73 -5.41 3.06
C PHE A 20 -9.26 -6.73 2.44
N ASN A 21 -9.10 -6.77 1.12
CA ASN A 21 -8.65 -7.97 0.42
C ASN A 21 -7.23 -8.39 0.85
N MET A 22 -6.33 -7.42 1.02
CA MET A 22 -4.97 -7.66 1.49
C MET A 22 -4.96 -8.22 2.92
N LEU A 23 -5.72 -7.61 3.84
CA LEU A 23 -5.78 -8.05 5.24
C LEU A 23 -6.43 -9.43 5.38
N LEU A 24 -7.52 -9.69 4.67
CA LEU A 24 -8.16 -11.00 4.67
C LEU A 24 -7.23 -12.07 4.11
N SER A 25 -6.55 -11.79 2.99
CA SER A 25 -5.64 -12.75 2.36
C SER A 25 -4.46 -13.09 3.28
N LEU A 26 -3.91 -12.10 4.01
CA LEU A 26 -2.89 -12.32 5.03
C LEU A 26 -3.43 -13.16 6.20
N ALA A 27 -4.59 -12.80 6.75
CA ALA A 27 -5.17 -13.49 7.89
C ALA A 27 -5.48 -14.96 7.55
N LEU A 28 -6.16 -15.22 6.43
CA LEU A 28 -6.51 -16.56 5.98
C LEU A 28 -5.27 -17.35 5.56
N GLY A 29 -4.32 -16.71 4.86
CA GLY A 29 -3.08 -17.34 4.42
C GLY A 29 -2.23 -17.84 5.59
N PHE A 30 -1.98 -16.99 6.60
CA PHE A 30 -1.24 -17.39 7.79
C PHE A 30 -2.01 -18.41 8.64
N SER A 31 -3.34 -18.25 8.79
CA SER A 31 -4.16 -19.22 9.54
C SER A 31 -4.09 -20.62 8.91
N ALA A 32 -4.21 -20.71 7.58
CA ALA A 32 -4.09 -21.96 6.85
C ALA A 32 -2.66 -22.55 6.94
N HIS A 33 -1.63 -21.70 6.90
CA HIS A 33 -0.24 -22.14 7.04
C HIS A 33 0.03 -22.71 8.44
N PHE A 34 -0.40 -22.02 9.50
CA PHE A 34 -0.26 -22.50 10.89
C PHE A 34 -1.05 -23.78 11.15
N ALA A 35 -2.26 -23.91 10.59
CA ALA A 35 -3.06 -25.12 10.72
C ALA A 35 -2.40 -26.33 10.03
N LYS A 36 -1.74 -26.13 8.90
CA LYS A 36 -1.04 -27.19 8.16
C LYS A 36 0.26 -27.64 8.84
N GLU A 37 1.06 -26.69 9.32
CA GLU A 37 2.37 -26.95 9.92
C GLU A 37 2.27 -27.33 11.41
N GLY A 38 1.11 -27.13 12.04
CA GLY A 38 0.93 -27.38 13.48
C GLY A 38 1.74 -26.43 14.37
N VAL A 39 2.23 -25.32 13.81
CA VAL A 39 3.07 -24.35 14.51
C VAL A 39 2.29 -23.09 14.87
N SER A 40 2.62 -22.50 16.02
CA SER A 40 2.02 -21.22 16.45
C SER A 40 2.85 -20.00 16.05
N ARG A 41 4.01 -20.20 15.40
CA ARG A 41 4.95 -19.16 15.00
C ARG A 41 5.57 -19.51 13.65
N ALA A 42 5.61 -18.54 12.75
CA ALA A 42 6.45 -18.60 11.55
C ALA A 42 7.44 -17.44 11.57
N ALA A 43 8.69 -17.72 11.21
CA ALA A 43 9.67 -16.68 10.92
C ALA A 43 9.33 -16.08 9.55
N VAL A 44 8.77 -14.88 9.54
CA VAL A 44 8.49 -14.15 8.30
C VAL A 44 9.74 -13.36 7.93
N VAL A 45 10.44 -13.82 6.89
CA VAL A 45 11.55 -13.06 6.30
C VAL A 45 10.95 -12.07 5.31
N LEU A 46 11.11 -10.78 5.57
CA LEU A 46 10.69 -9.77 4.62
C LEU A 46 11.71 -9.68 3.49
N THR A 47 11.26 -9.95 2.27
CA THR A 47 12.07 -9.72 1.07
C THR A 47 12.25 -8.21 0.85
N PRO A 48 13.35 -7.79 0.18
CA PRO A 48 13.62 -6.37 -0.09
C PRO A 48 12.46 -5.65 -0.79
N ASP A 49 11.77 -6.30 -1.73
CA ASP A 49 10.61 -5.75 -2.43
C ASP A 49 9.43 -5.51 -1.51
N LEU A 50 9.22 -6.42 -0.55
CA LEU A 50 8.16 -6.28 0.44
C LEU A 50 8.46 -5.10 1.39
N ILE A 51 9.72 -4.94 1.79
CA ILE A 51 10.17 -3.80 2.61
C ILE A 51 9.95 -2.49 1.85
N LEU A 52 10.35 -2.43 0.57
CA LEU A 52 10.13 -1.26 -0.28
C LEU A 52 8.65 -0.89 -0.35
N GLY A 53 7.78 -1.88 -0.61
CA GLY A 53 6.33 -1.70 -0.61
C GLY A 53 5.80 -1.17 0.70
N CYS A 54 6.20 -1.77 1.83
CA CYS A 54 5.79 -1.33 3.17
C CYS A 54 6.21 0.12 3.45
N VAL A 55 7.47 0.48 3.19
CA VAL A 55 7.98 1.84 3.43
C VAL A 55 7.27 2.86 2.56
N CYS A 56 7.09 2.58 1.26
CA CYS A 56 6.39 3.48 0.35
C CYS A 56 4.91 3.65 0.72
N LEU A 57 4.25 2.58 1.18
CA LEU A 57 2.85 2.62 1.60
C LEU A 57 2.67 3.42 2.90
N VAL A 58 3.49 3.14 3.92
CA VAL A 58 3.46 3.87 5.20
C VAL A 58 3.79 5.34 4.98
N GLY A 59 4.84 5.64 4.20
CA GLY A 59 5.23 7.00 3.85
C GLY A 59 4.11 7.76 3.12
N TYR A 60 3.44 7.13 2.15
CA TYR A 60 2.30 7.73 1.46
C TYR A 60 1.18 8.09 2.42
N ASN A 61 0.79 7.16 3.31
CA ASN A 61 -0.27 7.41 4.29
C ASN A 61 0.10 8.53 5.28
N LEU A 62 1.35 8.59 5.73
CA LEU A 62 1.84 9.68 6.57
C LEU A 62 1.73 11.04 5.87
N VAL A 63 2.12 11.13 4.60
CA VAL A 63 2.00 12.37 3.82
C VAL A 63 0.54 12.75 3.62
N VAL A 64 -0.34 11.80 3.28
CA VAL A 64 -1.79 12.05 3.16
C VAL A 64 -2.36 12.57 4.48
N ALA A 65 -2.04 11.92 5.60
CA ALA A 65 -2.49 12.32 6.93
C ALA A 65 -1.98 13.72 7.31
N ALA A 66 -0.69 13.99 7.12
CA ALA A 66 -0.08 15.28 7.40
C ALA A 66 -0.69 16.41 6.56
N VAL A 67 -0.83 16.20 5.25
CA VAL A 67 -1.45 17.19 4.35
C VAL A 67 -2.93 17.39 4.69
N GLY A 68 -3.65 16.32 5.04
CA GLY A 68 -5.03 16.40 5.52
C GLY A 68 -5.15 17.24 6.78
N LEU A 69 -4.31 16.99 7.79
CA LEU A 69 -4.30 17.74 9.05
C LEU A 69 -3.96 19.22 8.83
N LEU A 70 -2.97 19.53 8.00
CA LEU A 70 -2.55 20.92 7.71
C LEU A 70 -3.58 21.72 6.90
N ASN A 71 -4.45 21.05 6.13
CA ASN A 71 -5.44 21.69 5.25
C ASN A 71 -6.88 21.52 5.75
N LYS A 72 -7.10 21.49 7.08
CA LYS A 72 -8.44 21.38 7.69
C LYS A 72 -9.23 20.14 7.23
N ASN A 73 -8.57 18.98 7.18
CA ASN A 73 -9.10 17.70 6.70
C ASN A 73 -9.50 17.69 5.20
N MET A 74 -8.98 18.61 4.41
CA MET A 74 -9.18 18.64 2.96
C MET A 74 -7.88 18.38 2.20
N LEU A 75 -7.91 17.50 1.21
CA LEU A 75 -6.78 17.31 0.31
C LEU A 75 -6.81 18.39 -0.80
N PRO A 76 -5.71 19.13 -1.02
CA PRO A 76 -5.65 20.15 -2.05
C PRO A 76 -5.81 19.54 -3.44
N LYS A 77 -6.42 20.27 -4.38
CA LYS A 77 -6.68 19.80 -5.75
C LYS A 77 -5.41 19.41 -6.52
N ARG A 78 -4.22 19.85 -6.11
CA ARG A 78 -2.95 19.47 -6.74
C ARG A 78 -2.32 18.21 -6.14
N PHE A 79 -2.90 17.65 -5.05
CA PHE A 79 -2.36 16.46 -4.39
C PHE A 79 -2.34 15.22 -5.28
N TYR A 80 -3.21 15.15 -6.31
CA TYR A 80 -3.15 14.05 -7.28
C TYR A 80 -1.83 13.99 -8.05
N LEU A 81 -1.13 15.13 -8.27
CA LEU A 81 0.18 15.14 -8.92
C LEU A 81 1.18 14.40 -8.04
N PHE A 82 1.22 14.73 -6.75
CA PHE A 82 2.04 14.02 -5.77
C PHE A 82 1.70 12.52 -5.75
N ALA A 83 0.42 12.15 -5.64
CA ALA A 83 0.02 10.75 -5.60
C ALA A 83 0.42 9.97 -6.86
N ARG A 84 0.27 10.56 -8.06
CA ARG A 84 0.70 9.94 -9.32
C ARG A 84 2.21 9.81 -9.41
N SER A 85 2.96 10.85 -9.04
CA SER A 85 4.42 10.83 -9.04
C SER A 85 4.97 9.81 -8.04
N TRP A 86 4.41 9.75 -6.83
CA TRP A 86 4.79 8.79 -5.80
C TRP A 86 4.56 7.35 -6.26
N TYR A 87 3.39 7.07 -6.84
CA TYR A 87 3.10 5.75 -7.39
C TYR A 87 4.02 5.39 -8.56
N ALA A 88 4.30 6.34 -9.47
CA ALA A 88 5.21 6.11 -10.59
C ALA A 88 6.65 5.80 -10.10
N LEU A 89 7.13 6.52 -9.08
CA LEU A 89 8.42 6.26 -8.45
C LEU A 89 8.47 4.88 -7.80
N TYR A 90 7.44 4.52 -7.03
CA TYR A 90 7.32 3.18 -6.45
C TYR A 90 7.31 2.09 -7.52
N LEU A 91 6.50 2.25 -8.57
CA LEU A 91 6.40 1.28 -9.67
C LEU A 91 7.74 1.12 -10.39
N ALA A 92 8.45 2.23 -10.67
CA ALA A 92 9.76 2.19 -11.30
C ALA A 92 10.79 1.49 -10.41
N ALA A 93 10.81 1.78 -9.10
CA ALA A 93 11.70 1.14 -8.15
C ALA A 93 11.43 -0.37 -8.02
N ALA A 94 10.15 -0.76 -7.92
CA ALA A 94 9.74 -2.16 -7.85
C ALA A 94 10.06 -2.91 -9.16
N ALA A 95 9.79 -2.30 -10.32
CA ALA A 95 10.14 -2.89 -11.61
C ALA A 95 11.65 -3.06 -11.76
N TYR A 96 12.44 -2.07 -11.33
CA TYR A 96 13.89 -2.14 -11.36
C TYR A 96 14.44 -3.25 -10.46
N MET A 97 13.92 -3.39 -9.23
CA MET A 97 14.32 -4.47 -8.32
C MET A 97 13.92 -5.84 -8.88
N GLY A 98 12.68 -6.01 -9.33
CA GLY A 98 12.22 -7.28 -9.92
C GLY A 98 12.99 -7.67 -11.20
N LEU A 99 13.32 -6.70 -12.07
CA LEU A 99 14.17 -6.93 -13.25
C LEU A 99 15.59 -7.33 -12.85
N ARG A 100 16.16 -6.74 -11.80
CA ARG A 100 17.49 -7.13 -11.31
C ARG A 100 17.52 -8.56 -10.78
N GLU A 101 16.48 -8.98 -10.05
CA GLU A 101 16.39 -10.36 -9.58
C GLU A 101 16.26 -11.34 -10.75
N TRP A 102 15.49 -10.99 -11.78
CA TRP A 102 15.34 -11.84 -12.98
C TRP A 102 16.61 -11.98 -13.81
N VAL A 103 17.43 -10.92 -13.89
CA VAL A 103 18.71 -10.95 -14.64
C VAL A 103 19.83 -11.63 -13.83
N ALA A 104 19.72 -11.68 -12.50
CA ALA A 104 20.72 -12.30 -11.63
C ALA A 104 20.45 -13.79 -11.32
N ALA A 105 19.30 -14.34 -11.73
CA ALA A 105 18.91 -15.74 -11.62
C ALA A 105 19.23 -16.52 -12.90
#